data_AF-A0A972I1K2-F1
#
_entry.id   AF-A0A972I1K2-F1
#
_cell.length_a   1.000
_cell.length_b   1.000
_cell.length_c   1.000
_cell.angle_alpha   90.00
_cell.angle_beta   90.00
_cell.angle_gamma   90.00
#
_symmetry.space_group_name_H-M   'P 1'
#
loop_
_entity.id
_entity.type
_entity.pdbx_description
1 polymer ?
#
loop_
_entity_poly.entity_id
_entity_poly.type
_entity_poly.pdbx_seq_one_letter_code
_entity_poly.pdbx_strand_id
1 'polypeptide(L)' 'MKINWKQKLTSRKFWAAVIGFITALLVAFGVDDLTIEQVVALITAASTLIAYIIGEGMVDAARVNSQNKGDDINENN' A
#
# COMPACT_ATOMS: atom_id res chain seq x y z
N MET A 1 -13.67 -6.54 -16.50
CA MET A 1 -13.43 -5.78 -15.25
C MET A 1 -11.93 -5.63 -15.04
N LYS A 2 -11.41 -4.42 -14.87
CA LYS A 2 -9.98 -4.18 -14.57
C LYS A 2 -9.82 -4.09 -13.06
N ILE A 3 -9.01 -4.97 -12.46
CA ILE A 3 -8.79 -4.98 -11.01
C ILE A 3 -7.94 -3.77 -10.64
N ASN A 4 -8.43 -2.94 -9.72
CA ASN A 4 -7.72 -1.74 -9.26
C ASN A 4 -6.76 -2.08 -8.11
N TRP A 5 -5.60 -2.64 -8.47
CA TRP A 5 -4.63 -3.15 -7.50
C TRP A 5 -4.07 -2.08 -6.57
N LYS A 6 -3.88 -0.84 -7.04
CA LYS A 6 -3.42 0.28 -6.19
C LYS A 6 -4.35 0.49 -4.98
N GLN A 7 -5.66 0.51 -5.23
CA GLN A 7 -6.67 0.72 -4.18
C GLN A 7 -6.77 -0.47 -3.22
N LYS A 8 -6.57 -1.69 -3.72
CA LYS A 8 -6.57 -2.89 -2.86
C LYS A 8 -5.35 -2.95 -1.96
N LEU A 9 -4.16 -2.64 -2.49
CA LEU A 9 -2.90 -2.73 -1.77
C LEU A 9 -2.67 -1.61 -0.75
N THR A 10 -3.35 -0.46 -0.89
CA THR A 10 -3.32 0.60 0.13
C THR A 10 -4.47 0.50 1.15
N SER A 11 -5.37 -0.47 0.99
CA SER A 11 -6.55 -0.61 1.84
C SER A 11 -6.18 -1.15 3.23
N ARG A 12 -6.49 -0.38 4.27
CA ARG A 12 -6.35 -0.83 5.68
C ARG A 12 -7.17 -2.08 5.97
N LYS A 13 -8.36 -2.20 5.36
CA LYS A 13 -9.24 -3.37 5.53
C LYS A 13 -8.63 -4.64 4.95
N PHE A 14 -7.89 -4.52 3.84
CA PHE A 14 -7.18 -5.65 3.24
C PHE A 14 -6.06 -6.12 4.18
N TRP A 15 -5.21 -5.21 4.66
CA TRP A 15 -4.10 -5.57 5.55
C TRP A 15 -4.57 -6.10 6.91
N ALA A 16 -5.66 -5.55 7.47
CA ALA A 16 -6.26 -6.09 8.69
C ALA A 16 -6.75 -7.54 8.52
N ALA A 17 -7.36 -7.86 7.37
CA ALA A 17 -7.79 -9.22 7.06
C ALA A 17 -6.61 -10.18 6.87
N VAL A 18 -5.54 -9.73 6.20
CA VAL A 18 -4.30 -10.51 6.02
C VAL A 18 -3.64 -10.80 7.37
N ILE A 19 -3.49 -9.80 8.23
CA ILE A 19 -2.92 -9.94 9.57
C ILE A 19 -3.77 -10.92 10.38
N GLY A 20 -5.09 -10.71 10.47
CA GLY A 20 -5.97 -11.58 11.24
C GLY A 20 -5.95 -13.04 10.76
N PHE A 21 -5.90 -13.26 9.45
CA PHE A 21 -5.80 -14.60 8.89
C PHE A 21 -4.47 -15.28 9.23
N ILE A 22 -3.34 -14.59 9.04
CA ILE A 22 -2.00 -15.14 9.32
C ILE A 22 -1.83 -15.38 10.82
N THR A 23 -2.25 -14.44 11.67
CA THR A 23 -2.21 -14.61 13.13
C THR A 23 -3.01 -15.84 13.56
N ALA A 24 -4.24 -16.02 13.06
CA ALA A 24 -5.04 -17.20 13.40
C ALA A 24 -4.39 -18.52 12.94
N LEU A 25 -3.74 -18.53 11.77
CA LEU A 25 -3.00 -19.70 11.29
C LEU A 25 -1.80 -20.02 12.19
N LEU A 26 -1.00 -19.03 12.56
CA LEU A 26 0.18 -19.23 13.42
C LEU A 26 -0.22 -19.74 14.81
N VAL A 27 -1.29 -19.20 15.39
CA VAL A 27 -1.87 -19.69 16.64
C VAL A 27 -2.30 -21.15 16.49
N ALA A 28 -2.98 -21.51 15.40
CA ALA A 28 -3.43 -22.88 15.16
C ALA A 28 -2.26 -23.88 15.01
N PHE A 29 -1.09 -23.42 14.54
CA PHE A 29 0.12 -24.23 14.47
C PHE A 29 0.96 -24.25 15.75
N GLY A 30 0.51 -23.58 16.81
CA GLY A 30 1.21 -23.55 18.10
C GLY A 30 2.51 -22.74 18.08
N VAL A 31 2.60 -21.76 17.19
CA VAL A 31 3.72 -20.80 17.17
C VAL A 31 3.63 -19.91 18.40
N ASP A 32 4.78 -19.56 18.97
CA ASP A 32 4.85 -18.70 20.16
C ASP A 32 4.46 -17.24 19.86
N ASP A 33 3.95 -16.56 20.89
CA ASP A 33 3.44 -15.19 20.77
C ASP A 33 4.50 -14.20 20.26
N LEU A 34 5.77 -14.36 20.66
CA LEU A 34 6.86 -13.48 20.22
C LEU A 34 7.09 -13.61 18.71
N THR A 35 7.14 -14.84 18.19
CA THR A 35 7.26 -15.08 16.75
C THR A 35 6.03 -14.56 15.99
N ILE A 36 4.82 -14.70 16.55
CA ILE A 36 3.60 -14.13 15.96
C ILE A 36 3.70 -12.61 15.86
N GLU A 37 4.10 -11.93 16.94
CA GLU A 37 4.30 -10.48 16.97
C GLU A 37 5.33 -10.03 15.92
N GLN A 38 6.44 -10.76 15.78
CA GLN A 38 7.46 -10.50 14.76
C GLN A 38 6.91 -10.61 13.33
N VAL A 39 6.10 -11.64 13.05
CA VAL A 39 5.45 -11.79 11.74
C VAL A 39 4.47 -10.65 11.47
N VAL A 40 3.67 -10.26 12.46
CA VAL A 40 2.74 -9.11 12.33
C VAL A 40 3.51 -7.81 12.10
N ALA A 41 4.63 -7.60 12.80
CA ALA A 41 5.50 -6.45 12.59
C ALA A 41 6.08 -6.42 11.17
N LEU A 42 6.51 -7.58 10.65
CA LEU A 42 7.02 -7.71 9.28
C LEU A 42 5.94 -7.36 8.24
N ILE A 43 4.72 -7.88 8.40
CA ILE A 43 3.58 -7.57 7.51
C ILE A 43 3.27 -6.06 7.55
N THR A 44 3.31 -5.47 8.73
CA THR A 44 3.05 -4.03 8.92
C THR A 44 4.13 -3.16 8.25
N ALA A 45 5.39 -3.55 8.37
CA ALA A 45 6.50 -2.88 7.69
C ALA A 45 6.35 -2.96 6.15
N ALA A 46 6.02 -4.14 5.62
CA ALA A 46 5.78 -4.34 4.19
C ALA A 46 4.58 -3.51 3.68
N SER A 47 3.48 -3.49 4.44
CA SER A 47 2.30 -2.67 4.15
C SER A 47 2.65 -1.18 4.06
N THR A 48 3.45 -0.69 5.01
CA THR A 48 3.88 0.71 5.08
C THR A 48 4.75 1.09 3.89
N LEU A 49 5.70 0.23 3.52
CA LEU A 49 6.54 0.43 2.34
C LEU A 49 5.71 0.50 1.04
N ILE A 50 4.78 -0.44 0.85
CA ILE A 50 3.90 -0.45 -0.33
C ILE A 50 3.04 0.82 -0.39
N ALA A 51 2.48 1.25 0.75
CA ALA A 51 1.69 2.46 0.83
C ALA A 51 2.51 3.71 0.46
N TYR A 52 3.77 3.79 0.92
CA TYR A 52 4.68 4.87 0.58
C TYR A 52 4.97 4.94 -0.93
N ILE A 53 5.38 3.82 -1.54
CA ILE A 53 5.69 3.74 -2.98
C ILE A 53 4.49 4.17 -3.83
N ILE A 54 3.28 3.72 -3.46
CA ILE A 54 2.06 4.11 -4.18
C ILE A 54 1.76 5.61 -3.96
N GLY A 55 1.98 6.12 -2.74
CA GLY A 55 1.81 7.54 -2.41
C GLY A 55 2.74 8.45 -3.20
N GLU A 56 4.04 8.15 -3.24
CA GLU A 56 5.01 8.89 -4.06
C GLU A 56 4.65 8.84 -5.54
N GLY A 57 4.33 7.65 -6.07
CA GLY A 57 3.94 7.52 -7.48
C GLY A 57 2.67 8.30 -7.85
N MET A 58 1.75 8.52 -6.90
CA MET A 58 0.59 9.41 -7.11
C MET A 58 0.98 10.88 -7.14
N VAL A 59 1.89 11.30 -6.27
CA VAL A 59 2.41 12.69 -6.22
C VAL A 59 3.17 13.01 -7.51
N ASP A 60 4.01 12.09 -7.98
CA ASP A 60 4.78 12.26 -9.22
C ASP A 60 3.85 12.33 -10.44
N ALA A 61 2.83 11.47 -10.51
CA ALA A 61 1.84 11.53 -11.59
C ALA A 61 1.08 12.88 -11.60
N ALA A 62 0.72 13.40 -10.42
CA ALA A 62 0.08 14.71 -10.30
C ALA A 62 1.00 15.85 -10.71
N ARG A 63 2.30 15.76 -10.41
CA ARG A 63 3.31 16.74 -10.82
C ARG A 63 3.46 16.78 -12.33
N VAL A 64 3.62 15.63 -13.00
CA VAL A 64 3.71 15.56 -14.46
C VAL A 64 2.46 16.12 -15.14
N ASN A 65 1.27 15.82 -14.60
CA ASN A 65 0.02 16.36 -15.15
C ASN A 65 -0.07 17.90 -15.01
N SER A 66 0.38 18.43 -13.86
CA SER A 66 0.39 19.88 -13.62
C SER A 66 1.39 20.61 -14.51
N GLN A 67 2.53 19.97 -14.82
CA GLN A 67 3.57 20.52 -15.69
C GLN A 67 3.10 20.61 -17.14
N ASN A 68 2.54 19.53 -17.69
CA ASN A 68 1.94 19.54 -19.04
C ASN A 68 0.86 20.62 -19.19
N LYS A 69 0.03 20.82 -18.16
CA LYS A 69 -1.02 21.85 -18.17
C LYS A 69 -0.47 23.28 -18.15
N GLY A 70 0.72 23.50 -17.57
CA GLY A 70 1.39 24.79 -17.58
C GLY A 70 1.99 25.14 -18.94
N ASP A 71 2.51 24.15 -19.65
CA ASP A 71 3.08 24.32 -20.99
C ASP A 71 1.98 24.66 -22.02
N ASP A 72 0.82 23.99 -21.94
CA ASP A 72 -0.36 24.30 -22.78
C ASP A 72 -0.85 25.77 -22.62
N ILE A 73 -0.68 26.39 -21.45
CA ILE A 73 -1.13 27.77 -21.21
C ILE A 73 -0.12 28.79 -21.78
N ASN A 74 1.17 28.45 -21.80
CA ASN A 74 2.21 29.34 -22.30
C ASN A 74 2.36 29.31 -23.83
N GLU A 75 1.93 28.25 -24.51
CA GLU A 75 1.99 28.14 -25.98
C GLU A 75 0.82 28.87 -26.69
N ASN A 76 -0.21 29.27 -25.94
CA ASN A 76 -1.41 29.94 -26.43
C ASN A 76 -1.42 31.47 -26.18
N ASN A 77 -0.27 32.08 -25.89
CA ASN A 77 -0.06 33.52 -25.68
C ASN A 77 1.06 34.05 -26.59
#